data_AF-A0A128A3Y0-F1
#
_entry.id   AF-A0A128A3Y0-F1
#
_cell.length_a   1.000
_cell.length_b   1.000
_cell.length_c   1.000
_cell.angle_alpha   90.00
_cell.angle_beta   90.00
_cell.angle_gamma   90.00
#
_symmetry.space_group_name_H-M   'P 1'
#
loop_
_entity.id
_entity.type
_entity.pdbx_description
1 polymer ?
#
loop_
_entity_poly.entity_id
_entity_poly.type
_entity_poly.pdbx_seq_one_letter_code
_entity_poly.pdbx_strand_id
1 'polypeptide(L)'
;MRSDNPHGKSGDDEHRSSEISKIKNEMENADKIFYKELSSKHFLLDKFSTEQLRDMCQNLLGRGPDIEYYEDKVTKKTKELPQYKEDYIHFIIDEFRFSEIKNYALEKHIVTSQFFEK
;
A
#
# COMPACT_ATOMS: atom_id res chain seq x y z
N MET A 1 -19.82 43.60 -52.11
CA MET A 1 -18.42 43.12 -52.15
C MET A 1 -17.96 42.87 -50.73
N ARG A 2 -17.25 41.75 -50.52
CA ARG A 2 -16.55 41.29 -49.31
C ARG A 2 -17.43 40.70 -48.20
N SER A 3 -17.09 39.61 -47.53
CA SER A 3 -16.24 38.43 -47.76
C SER A 3 -16.40 37.60 -46.48
N ASP A 4 -16.55 36.29 -46.62
CA ASP A 4 -16.33 35.27 -45.60
C ASP A 4 -15.20 35.57 -44.62
N ASN A 5 -15.43 35.21 -43.35
CA ASN A 5 -14.48 34.35 -42.63
C ASN A 5 -15.19 33.61 -41.48
N PRO A 6 -15.65 32.37 -41.67
CA PRO A 6 -15.81 31.43 -40.56
C PRO A 6 -14.43 30.86 -40.28
N HIS A 7 -13.90 30.86 -39.06
CA HIS A 7 -12.92 29.85 -38.61
C HIS A 7 -12.53 30.07 -37.15
N GLY A 8 -12.52 28.97 -36.40
CA GLY A 8 -11.36 28.67 -35.55
C GLY A 8 -11.57 28.69 -34.04
N LYS A 9 -12.52 27.92 -33.51
CA LYS A 9 -12.49 27.45 -32.10
C LYS A 9 -13.19 26.11 -31.97
N SER A 10 -12.56 25.04 -32.45
CA SER A 10 -13.04 23.67 -32.21
C SER A 10 -11.93 22.66 -31.92
N GLY A 11 -10.67 22.98 -32.23
CA GLY A 11 -9.53 22.08 -32.00
C GLY A 11 -8.97 22.05 -30.57
N ASP A 12 -9.02 23.17 -29.84
CA ASP A 12 -8.39 23.26 -28.51
C ASP A 12 -9.18 22.53 -27.41
N ASP A 13 -10.51 22.50 -27.51
CA ASP A 13 -11.37 21.84 -26.53
C ASP A 13 -11.33 20.31 -26.65
N GLU A 14 -11.23 19.76 -27.87
CA GLU A 14 -11.05 18.33 -28.10
C GLU A 14 -9.67 17.85 -27.63
N HIS A 15 -8.61 18.63 -27.89
CA HIS A 15 -7.26 18.28 -27.44
C HIS A 15 -7.18 18.25 -25.90
N ARG A 16 -7.70 19.29 -25.23
CA ARG A 16 -7.76 19.36 -23.76
C ARG A 16 -8.62 18.24 -23.17
N SER A 17 -9.76 17.93 -23.78
CA SER A 17 -10.63 16.82 -23.35
C SER A 17 -9.93 15.45 -23.49
N SER A 18 -9.16 15.26 -24.58
CA SER A 18 -8.35 14.06 -24.80
C SER A 18 -7.22 13.92 -23.77
N GLU A 19 -6.52 15.02 -23.45
CA GLU A 19 -5.45 15.03 -22.44
C GLU A 19 -5.99 14.74 -21.02
N ILE A 20 -7.11 15.37 -20.64
CA ILE A 20 -7.78 15.11 -19.36
C ILE A 20 -8.20 13.64 -19.25
N SER A 21 -8.72 13.06 -20.34
CA SER A 21 -9.14 11.66 -20.38
C SER A 21 -7.96 10.69 -20.23
N LYS A 22 -6.81 11.00 -20.84
CA LYS A 22 -5.57 10.22 -20.67
C LYS A 22 -5.06 10.27 -19.24
N ILE A 23 -4.97 11.46 -18.65
CA ILE A 23 -4.53 11.64 -17.26
C ILE A 23 -5.45 10.86 -16.31
N LYS A 24 -6.77 10.94 -16.49
CA LYS A 24 -7.72 10.19 -15.67
C LYS A 24 -7.52 8.68 -15.79
N ASN A 25 -7.34 8.16 -17.01
CA ASN A 25 -7.11 6.74 -17.23
C ASN A 25 -5.77 6.26 -16.65
N GLU A 26 -4.73 7.09 -16.70
CA GLU A 26 -3.44 6.81 -16.06
C GLU A 26 -3.58 6.74 -14.53
N MET A 27 -4.30 7.69 -13.92
CA MET A 27 -4.61 7.68 -12.48
C MET A 27 -5.40 6.43 -12.08
N GLU A 28 -6.47 6.10 -12.79
CA GLU A 28 -7.28 4.91 -12.48
C GLU A 28 -6.47 3.61 -12.61
N ASN A 29 -5.53 3.54 -13.55
CA ASN A 29 -4.64 2.39 -13.68
C ASN A 29 -3.60 2.32 -12.57
N ALA A 30 -3.02 3.45 -12.16
CA ALA A 30 -2.12 3.53 -11.03
C ALA A 30 -2.82 3.08 -9.73
N ASP A 31 -4.04 3.55 -9.50
CA ASP A 31 -4.85 3.16 -8.34
C ASP A 31 -5.13 1.65 -8.34
N LYS A 32 -5.53 1.08 -9.48
CA LYS A 32 -5.76 -0.37 -9.60
C LYS A 32 -4.49 -1.17 -9.29
N ILE A 33 -3.34 -0.73 -9.77
CA ILE A 33 -2.05 -1.39 -9.50
C ILE A 33 -1.74 -1.32 -8.01
N PHE A 34 -1.90 -0.15 -7.41
CA PHE A 34 -1.69 0.07 -5.97
C PHE A 34 -2.60 -0.82 -5.12
N TYR A 35 -3.91 -0.82 -5.38
CA TYR A 35 -4.86 -1.67 -4.64
C TYR A 35 -4.58 -3.16 -4.82
N LYS A 36 -4.16 -3.59 -6.02
CA LYS A 36 -3.76 -4.97 -6.27
C LYS A 36 -2.51 -5.34 -5.48
N GLU A 37 -1.52 -4.46 -5.40
CA GLU A 37 -0.31 -4.71 -4.61
C GLU A 37 -0.64 -4.74 -3.11
N LEU A 38 -1.40 -3.76 -2.62
CA LEU A 38 -1.82 -3.65 -1.22
C LEU A 38 -2.57 -4.91 -0.75
N SER A 39 -3.57 -5.33 -1.53
CA SER A 39 -4.33 -6.57 -1.24
C SER A 39 -3.43 -7.81 -1.27
N SER A 40 -2.48 -7.89 -2.19
CA SER A 40 -1.53 -9.00 -2.26
C SER A 40 -0.58 -9.04 -1.06
N LYS A 41 -0.05 -7.89 -0.63
CA LYS A 41 0.78 -7.78 0.58
C LYS A 41 -0.01 -8.24 1.81
N HIS A 42 -1.21 -7.68 2.00
CA HIS A 42 -2.06 -8.04 3.14
C HIS A 42 -2.43 -9.52 3.15
N PHE A 43 -2.80 -10.09 1.99
CA PHE A 43 -3.15 -11.51 1.88
C PHE A 43 -1.99 -12.44 2.24
N LEU A 44 -0.77 -12.09 1.86
CA LEU A 44 0.42 -12.85 2.21
C LEU A 44 0.77 -12.70 3.70
N LEU A 45 0.79 -11.47 4.22
CA LEU A 45 1.12 -11.17 5.61
C LEU A 45 0.11 -11.78 6.60
N ASP A 46 -1.14 -11.95 6.20
CA ASP A 46 -2.13 -12.66 7.00
C ASP A 46 -1.72 -14.13 7.29
N LYS A 47 -0.85 -14.74 6.47
CA LYS A 47 -0.36 -16.11 6.71
C LYS A 47 0.72 -16.19 7.79
N PHE A 48 1.25 -15.05 8.23
CA PHE A 48 2.29 -14.99 9.23
C PHE A 48 1.66 -15.04 10.63
N SER A 49 2.36 -15.67 11.57
CA SER A 49 2.06 -15.50 13.00
C SER A 49 2.51 -14.11 13.48
N THR A 50 1.97 -13.64 14.59
CA THR A 50 2.39 -12.37 15.20
C THR A 50 3.90 -12.37 15.51
N GLU A 51 4.44 -13.51 15.95
CA GLU A 51 5.88 -13.66 16.20
C GLU A 51 6.70 -13.53 14.92
N GLN A 52 6.25 -14.10 13.80
CA GLN A 52 6.93 -13.98 12.51
C GLN A 52 6.91 -12.56 11.96
N LEU A 53 5.79 -11.84 12.12
CA LEU A 53 5.69 -10.42 11.75
C LEU A 53 6.64 -9.58 12.60
N ARG A 54 6.68 -9.82 13.91
CA ARG A 54 7.61 -9.13 14.81
C ARG A 54 9.07 -9.42 14.47
N ASP A 55 9.42 -10.68 14.19
CA ASP A 55 10.75 -11.10 13.75
C ASP A 55 11.16 -10.39 12.47
N MET A 56 10.23 -10.27 11.51
CA MET A 56 10.46 -9.56 10.25
C MET A 56 10.76 -8.08 10.50
N CYS A 57 9.96 -7.39 11.30
CA CYS A 57 10.21 -5.98 11.65
C CYS A 57 11.56 -5.80 12.34
N GLN A 58 11.86 -6.62 13.34
CA GLN A 58 13.08 -6.48 14.13
C GLN A 58 14.35 -6.85 13.36
N ASN A 59 14.34 -7.93 12.58
CA ASN A 59 15.55 -8.39 11.89
C ASN A 59 15.87 -7.61 10.62
N LEU A 60 14.85 -7.10 9.92
CA LEU A 60 15.07 -6.41 8.65
C LEU A 60 15.12 -4.89 8.79
N LEU A 61 14.34 -4.29 9.70
CA LEU A 61 14.30 -2.84 9.90
C LEU A 61 14.93 -2.39 11.22
N GLY A 62 15.16 -3.29 12.18
CA GLY A 62 15.61 -2.93 13.52
C GLY A 62 14.57 -2.18 14.35
N ARG A 63 13.34 -2.03 13.84
CA ARG A 63 12.22 -1.33 14.47
C ARG A 63 10.88 -1.96 14.10
N GLY A 64 9.86 -1.77 14.93
CA GLY A 64 8.49 -2.23 14.71
C GLY A 64 7.49 -1.07 14.63
N PRO A 65 6.18 -1.37 14.65
CA PRO A 65 5.15 -0.35 14.74
C PRO A 65 5.35 0.53 15.98
N ASP A 66 4.89 1.77 15.90
CA ASP A 66 4.96 2.72 17.00
C ASP A 66 4.20 2.19 18.22
N ILE A 67 4.75 2.45 19.41
CA ILE A 67 4.12 2.08 20.67
C ILE A 67 3.30 3.28 21.13
N GLU A 68 1.99 3.10 21.17
CA GLU A 68 1.10 4.09 21.75
C GLU A 68 0.99 3.91 23.26
N TYR A 69 0.78 5.02 23.97
CA TYR A 69 0.68 5.05 25.41
C TYR A 69 -0.63 5.74 25.83
N TYR A 70 -1.26 5.24 26.90
CA TYR A 70 -2.40 5.90 27.52
C TYR A 70 -2.13 6.18 29.01
N GLU A 71 -2.65 7.31 29.50
CA GLU A 71 -2.67 7.63 30.92
C GLU A 71 -3.91 7.03 31.57
N ASP A 72 -3.69 6.12 32.52
CA ASP A 72 -4.74 5.58 33.36
C ASP A 72 -5.26 6.68 34.30
N LYS A 73 -6.50 7.14 34.06
CA LYS A 73 -7.08 8.28 34.80
C LYS A 73 -7.18 8.07 36.31
N VAL A 74 -7.23 6.81 36.77
CA VAL A 74 -7.38 6.47 38.19
C VAL A 74 -6.02 6.38 38.87
N THR A 75 -5.06 5.72 38.23
CA THR A 75 -3.73 5.48 38.82
C THR A 75 -2.70 6.54 38.44
N LYS A 76 -3.02 7.43 37.49
CA LYS A 76 -2.11 8.44 36.92
C LYS A 76 -0.82 7.86 36.36
N LYS A 77 -0.85 6.58 35.98
CA LYS A 77 0.26 5.85 35.37
C LYS A 77 0.09 5.78 33.87
N THR A 78 1.18 5.99 33.16
CA THR A 78 1.27 5.74 31.73
C THR A 78 1.43 4.24 31.49
N LYS A 79 0.61 3.68 30.60
CA LYS A 79 0.65 2.27 30.19
C LYS A 79 0.75 2.18 28.68
N GLU A 80 1.50 1.20 28.19
CA GLU A 80 1.58 0.86 26.77
C GLU A 80 0.26 0.26 26.29
N LEU A 81 -0.20 0.69 25.12
CA LEU A 81 -1.27 -0.01 24.42
C LEU A 81 -0.72 -1.34 23.89
N PRO A 82 -1.53 -2.42 23.97
CA PRO A 82 -1.16 -3.67 23.34
C PRO A 82 -1.04 -3.48 21.83
N GLN A 83 0.04 -4.02 21.25
CA GLN A 83 0.18 -4.14 19.80
C GLN A 83 -0.42 -5.47 19.33
N TYR A 84 -1.21 -5.39 18.27
CA TYR A 84 -1.89 -6.51 17.63
C TYR A 84 -1.24 -6.86 16.29
N LYS A 85 -1.64 -8.02 15.75
CA LYS A 85 -1.16 -8.51 14.45
C LYS A 85 -1.28 -7.44 13.35
N GLU A 86 -2.40 -6.74 13.30
CA GLU A 86 -2.67 -5.72 12.29
C GLU A 86 -1.69 -4.55 12.34
N ASP A 87 -1.24 -4.14 13.53
CA ASP A 87 -0.26 -3.04 13.65
C ASP A 87 1.06 -3.41 12.95
N TYR A 88 1.49 -4.67 13.06
CA TYR A 88 2.66 -5.16 12.34
C TYR A 88 2.41 -5.31 10.84
N ILE A 89 1.22 -5.77 10.43
CA ILE A 89 0.86 -5.91 9.01
C ILE A 89 0.89 -4.53 8.33
N HIS A 90 0.25 -3.53 8.92
CA HIS A 90 0.24 -2.16 8.41
C HIS A 90 1.65 -1.59 8.30
N PHE A 91 2.44 -1.73 9.37
CA PHE A 91 3.83 -1.29 9.36
C PHE A 91 4.66 -1.95 8.24
N ILE A 92 4.52 -3.26 8.05
CA ILE A 92 5.27 -3.98 7.00
C ILE A 92 4.79 -3.59 5.59
N ILE A 93 3.49 -3.33 5.41
CA ILE A 93 2.92 -2.90 4.12
C ILE A 93 3.56 -1.58 3.66
N ASP A 94 3.75 -0.66 4.59
CA ASP A 94 4.29 0.68 4.33
C ASP A 94 5.81 0.63 4.10
N GLU A 95 6.53 -0.25 4.82
CA GLU A 95 7.99 -0.27 4.80
C GLU A 95 8.59 -1.22 3.76
N PHE A 96 7.90 -2.29 3.35
CA PHE A 96 8.44 -3.31 2.44
C PHE A 96 7.71 -3.41 1.11
N ARG A 97 8.48 -3.70 0.05
CA ARG A 97 7.91 -4.11 -1.24
C ARG A 97 7.38 -5.53 -1.17
N PHE A 98 6.38 -5.85 -2.01
CA PHE A 98 5.81 -7.19 -2.06
C PHE A 98 6.86 -8.28 -2.33
N SER A 99 7.88 -7.99 -3.15
CA SER A 99 8.98 -8.93 -3.43
C SER A 99 9.81 -9.29 -2.19
N GLU A 100 10.02 -8.33 -1.28
CA GLU A 100 10.81 -8.55 -0.06
C GLU A 100 10.03 -9.42 0.92
N ILE A 101 8.74 -9.12 1.09
CA ILE A 101 7.81 -9.92 1.89
C ILE A 101 7.74 -11.36 1.35
N LYS A 102 7.64 -11.50 0.02
CA LYS A 102 7.62 -12.81 -0.65
C LYS A 102 8.90 -13.61 -0.40
N ASN A 103 10.07 -13.00 -0.58
CA ASN A 103 11.34 -13.68 -0.38
C ASN A 103 11.48 -14.15 1.07
N TYR A 104 11.17 -13.29 2.03
CA TYR A 104 11.18 -13.65 3.45
C TYR A 104 10.22 -14.81 3.76
N ALA A 105 9.01 -14.79 3.20
CA ALA A 105 8.01 -15.83 3.41
C ALA A 105 8.49 -17.21 2.89
N LEU A 106 9.25 -17.23 1.80
CA LEU A 106 9.83 -18.45 1.24
C LEU A 106 11.04 -18.93 2.06
N GLU A 107 11.95 -18.02 2.43
CA GLU A 107 13.15 -18.33 3.21
C GLU A 107 12.82 -18.89 4.60
N LYS A 108 11.79 -18.32 5.26
CA LYS A 108 11.32 -18.76 6.58
C LYS A 108 10.30 -19.90 6.49
N HIS A 109 10.05 -20.44 5.30
CA HIS A 109 9.08 -21.52 5.05
C HIS A 109 7.67 -21.23 5.60
N ILE A 110 7.24 -19.97 5.55
CA ILE A 110 5.89 -19.55 5.95
C ILE A 110 4.87 -19.99 4.90
N VAL A 111 5.25 -19.86 3.62
CA VAL A 111 4.51 -20.37 2.47
C VAL A 111 5.44 -21.12 1.51
N THR A 112 4.87 -21.94 0.64
CA THR A 112 5.62 -22.62 -0.43
C THR A 112 5.58 -21.82 -1.73
N SER A 113 6.47 -22.12 -2.68
CA SER A 113 6.47 -21.47 -4.00
C SER A 113 5.13 -21.63 -4.74
N GLN A 114 4.49 -22.79 -4.58
CA GLN A 114 3.17 -23.12 -5.13
C GLN A 114 2.06 -22.15 -4.69
N PHE A 115 2.22 -21.47 -3.55
CA PHE A 115 1.29 -20.44 -3.10
C PHE A 115 1.13 -19.30 -4.12
N PHE A 116 2.16 -19.03 -4.92
CA PHE A 116 2.20 -17.94 -5.90
C PHE A 116 1.94 -18.40 -7.35
N GLU A 117 1.69 -19.68 -7.59
CA GLU A 117 1.51 -20.27 -8.93
C GLU A 117 0.03 -20.33 -9.36
N LYS A 118 -0.88 -19.71 -8.59
CA LYS A 118 -2.32 -19.65 -8.88
C LYS A 118 -2.74 -18.42 -9.66
#